data_AF-A0A3A9ZYU9-F1
#
_entry.id   AF-A0A3A9ZYU9-F1
#
_cell.length_a   1.000
_cell.length_b   1.000
_cell.length_c   1.000
_cell.angle_alpha   90.00
_cell.angle_beta   90.00
_cell.angle_gamma   90.00
#
_symmetry.space_group_name_H-M   'P 1'
#
loop_
_entity.id
_entity.type
_entity.pdbx_description
1 polymer ?
#
loop_
_entity_poly.entity_id
_entity_poly.type
_entity_poly.pdbx_seq_one_letter_code
_entity_poly.pdbx_strand_id
1 'polypeptide(L)'
;MFDADTRTMGYLPNFTRVFAHSPATYAAWQQLNAAVKAGMELRRYELATLAAARALRSSYCGLAHGKVLRDRFFDARTVAAIASDHGAAGLSPQEVAVVDFAGKVAADASSVTEADVAGLRDHGLDDTEIFQVVLAAAARCFFSTVLSAAGAQPDPQYDDALDPELRQALRFGD
;
A
#
# COMPACT_ATOMS: atom_id res chain seq x y z
N MET A 1 -7.55 19.95 9.63
CA MET A 1 -7.29 18.77 8.77
C MET A 1 -8.01 18.88 7.43
N PHE A 2 -9.32 19.13 7.37
CA PHE A 2 -10.06 19.21 6.10
C PHE A 2 -9.44 20.16 5.07
N ASP A 3 -9.14 21.41 5.44
CA ASP A 3 -8.51 22.37 4.52
C ASP A 3 -7.09 21.95 4.11
N ALA A 4 -6.35 21.34 5.03
CA ALA A 4 -4.98 20.89 4.76
C ALA A 4 -4.96 19.73 3.75
N ASP A 5 -5.83 18.74 3.96
CA ASP A 5 -5.96 17.58 3.06
C ASP A 5 -6.54 18.00 1.72
N THR A 6 -7.53 18.91 1.72
CA THR A 6 -8.11 19.46 0.48
C THR A 6 -7.05 20.19 -0.35
N ARG A 7 -6.20 21.01 0.28
CA ARG A 7 -5.09 21.67 -0.42
C ARG A 7 -4.07 20.69 -0.96
N THR A 8 -3.79 19.60 -0.23
CA THR A 8 -2.77 18.61 -0.61
C THR A 8 -3.26 17.70 -1.74
N MET A 9 -4.51 17.25 -1.67
CA MET A 9 -5.08 16.26 -2.59
C MET A 9 -5.85 16.90 -3.75
N GLY A 10 -6.18 18.19 -3.66
CA GLY A 10 -7.04 18.91 -4.62
C GLY A 10 -8.55 18.68 -4.42
N TYR A 11 -8.92 17.82 -3.46
CA TYR A 11 -10.28 17.52 -3.04
C TYR A 11 -10.25 17.00 -1.60
N LEU A 12 -11.40 16.95 -0.92
CA LEU A 12 -11.49 16.38 0.44
C LEU A 12 -11.63 14.85 0.37
N PRO A 13 -10.62 14.05 0.76
CA PRO A 13 -10.70 12.60 0.70
C PRO A 13 -11.72 12.01 1.68
N ASN A 14 -12.32 10.90 1.29
CA ASN A 14 -13.25 10.15 2.14
C ASN A 14 -12.56 9.62 3.41
N PHE A 15 -11.28 9.23 3.35
CA PHE A 15 -10.54 8.85 4.56
C PHE A 15 -10.49 9.99 5.58
N THR A 16 -10.41 11.25 5.15
CA THR A 16 -10.33 12.39 6.07
C THR A 16 -11.62 12.53 6.86
N ARG A 17 -12.77 12.21 6.25
CA ARG A 17 -14.07 12.19 6.95
C ARG A 17 -14.12 11.11 8.01
N VAL A 18 -13.60 9.91 7.72
CA VAL A 18 -13.48 8.81 8.70
C VAL A 18 -12.61 9.24 9.87
N PHE A 19 -11.44 9.78 9.59
CA PHE A 19 -10.49 10.20 10.62
C PHE A 19 -10.88 11.47 11.37
N ALA A 20 -11.90 12.21 10.90
CA ALA A 20 -12.45 13.35 11.63
C ALA A 20 -13.08 12.94 12.98
N HIS A 21 -13.46 11.67 13.13
CA HIS A 21 -13.92 11.13 14.42
C HIS A 21 -12.77 11.02 15.45
N SER A 22 -11.50 11.01 15.01
CA SER A 22 -10.33 11.02 15.90
C SER A 22 -9.15 11.79 15.29
N PRO A 23 -9.19 13.14 15.25
CA PRO A 23 -8.19 13.96 14.57
C PRO A 23 -6.78 13.81 15.15
N ALA A 24 -6.66 13.61 16.47
CA ALA A 24 -5.37 13.39 17.13
C ALA A 24 -4.72 12.08 16.65
N THR A 25 -5.50 11.00 16.51
CA THR A 25 -5.02 9.73 15.97
C THR A 25 -4.56 9.87 14.54
N TYR A 26 -5.30 10.64 13.72
CA TYR A 26 -4.90 10.89 12.34
C TYR A 26 -3.58 11.66 12.23
N ALA A 27 -3.40 12.70 13.06
CA ALA A 27 -2.15 13.45 13.09
C ALA A 27 -0.96 12.59 13.54
N ALA A 28 -1.15 11.68 14.50
CA ALA A 28 -0.12 10.73 14.92
C ALA A 28 0.18 9.69 13.81
N TRP A 29 -0.86 9.19 13.15
CA TRP A 29 -0.73 8.30 12.00
C TRP A 29 0.08 8.94 10.86
N GLN A 30 -0.20 10.20 10.53
CA GLN A 30 0.54 10.93 9.50
C GLN A 30 2.04 11.01 9.81
N GLN A 31 2.40 11.26 11.08
CA GLN A 31 3.80 11.27 11.54
C GLN A 31 4.44 9.89 11.44
N LEU A 32 3.77 8.84 11.93
CA LEU A 32 4.26 7.47 11.84
C LEU A 32 4.48 7.06 10.38
N ASN A 33 3.48 7.26 9.52
CA ASN A 33 3.58 6.89 8.11
C ASN A 33 4.64 7.71 7.36
N ALA A 34 4.83 8.98 7.71
CA ALA A 34 5.94 9.78 7.15
C ALA A 34 7.31 9.22 7.55
N ALA A 35 7.49 8.78 8.80
CA ALA A 35 8.72 8.16 9.25
C ALA A 35 9.01 6.83 8.54
N VAL A 36 7.98 5.98 8.36
CA VAL A 36 8.10 4.73 7.57
C VAL A 36 8.50 5.03 6.13
N LYS A 37 7.84 5.98 5.47
CA LYS A 37 8.16 6.38 4.09
C LYS A 37 9.57 6.95 3.93
N ALA A 38 10.07 7.68 4.93
CA ALA A 38 11.41 8.26 4.89
C ALA A 38 12.52 7.20 5.05
N GLY A 39 12.20 6.02 5.58
CA GLY A 39 13.16 4.95 5.83
C GLY A 39 13.44 4.03 4.66
N MET A 40 12.74 4.17 3.52
CA MET A 40 12.93 3.30 2.36
C MET A 40 12.64 4.02 1.03
N GLU A 41 13.18 3.48 -0.06
CA GLU A 41 12.86 3.94 -1.41
C GLU A 41 11.35 3.92 -1.66
N LEU A 42 10.82 4.99 -2.25
CA LEU A 42 9.38 5.12 -2.46
C LEU A 42 8.82 3.97 -3.29
N ARG A 43 9.53 3.52 -4.33
CA ARG A 43 9.10 2.40 -5.17
C ARG A 43 8.87 1.13 -4.32
N ARG A 44 9.76 0.84 -3.39
CA ARG A 44 9.66 -0.33 -2.49
C ARG A 44 8.51 -0.16 -1.48
N TYR A 45 8.33 1.04 -0.93
CA TYR A 45 7.20 1.36 -0.04
C TYR A 45 5.85 1.13 -0.73
N GLU A 46 5.71 1.61 -1.97
CA GLU A 46 4.48 1.53 -2.73
C GLU A 46 4.17 0.08 -3.15
N LEU A 47 5.19 -0.72 -3.52
CA LEU A 47 5.04 -2.16 -3.79
C LEU A 47 4.59 -2.94 -2.54
N ALA A 48 5.27 -2.76 -1.41
CA ALA A 48 4.92 -3.42 -0.15
C ALA A 48 3.50 -3.03 0.31
N THR A 49 3.17 -1.74 0.16
CA THR A 49 1.84 -1.23 0.49
C THR A 49 0.74 -1.81 -0.40
N LEU A 50 0.96 -1.90 -1.71
CA LEU A 50 -0.01 -2.50 -2.63
C LEU A 50 -0.23 -3.99 -2.31
N ALA A 51 0.85 -4.72 -2.01
CA ALA A 51 0.78 -6.13 -1.61
C ALA A 51 -0.04 -6.32 -0.32
N ALA A 52 0.23 -5.51 0.70
CA ALA A 52 -0.52 -5.53 1.95
C ALA A 52 -1.99 -5.14 1.74
N ALA A 53 -2.28 -4.12 0.92
CA ALA A 53 -3.64 -3.72 0.58
C ALA A 53 -4.41 -4.86 -0.13
N ARG A 54 -3.75 -5.60 -1.03
CA ARG A 54 -4.32 -6.79 -1.69
C ARG A 54 -4.66 -7.87 -0.66
N ALA A 55 -3.71 -8.22 0.21
CA ALA A 55 -3.91 -9.22 1.26
C ALA A 55 -5.07 -8.87 2.20
N LEU A 56 -5.22 -7.59 2.53
CA LEU A 56 -6.29 -7.05 3.38
C LEU A 56 -7.61 -6.78 2.63
N ARG A 57 -7.66 -7.04 1.32
CA ARG A 57 -8.79 -6.74 0.44
C ARG A 57 -9.24 -5.27 0.51
N SER A 58 -8.29 -4.33 0.59
CA SER A 58 -8.56 -2.91 0.71
C SER A 58 -8.52 -2.21 -0.64
N SER A 59 -9.67 -2.10 -1.30
CA SER A 59 -9.82 -1.34 -2.56
C SER A 59 -9.36 0.11 -2.46
N TYR A 60 -9.58 0.79 -1.32
CA TYR A 60 -9.15 2.18 -1.13
C TYR A 60 -7.62 2.29 -1.24
N CYS A 61 -6.89 1.47 -0.47
CA CYS A 61 -5.43 1.49 -0.49
C CYS A 61 -4.89 0.92 -1.81
N GLY A 62 -5.56 -0.06 -2.42
CA GLY A 62 -5.20 -0.58 -3.74
C GLY A 62 -5.20 0.51 -4.80
N LEU A 63 -6.30 1.27 -4.91
CA LEU A 63 -6.43 2.38 -5.87
C LEU A 63 -5.42 3.51 -5.59
N ALA A 64 -5.28 3.92 -4.33
CA ALA A 64 -4.39 5.01 -3.94
C ALA A 64 -2.93 4.71 -4.30
N HIS A 65 -2.44 3.52 -3.94
CA HIS A 65 -1.03 3.15 -4.11
C HIS A 65 -0.73 2.61 -5.51
N GLY A 66 -1.69 1.92 -6.14
CA GLY A 66 -1.59 1.55 -7.55
C GLY A 66 -1.50 2.78 -8.46
N LYS A 67 -2.21 3.87 -8.15
CA LYS A 67 -2.06 5.15 -8.87
C LYS A 67 -0.64 5.70 -8.76
N VAL A 68 -0.04 5.70 -7.56
CA VAL A 68 1.34 6.19 -7.39
C VAL A 68 2.33 5.34 -8.18
N LEU A 69 2.17 4.02 -8.17
CA LEU A 69 2.98 3.11 -8.97
C LEU A 69 2.86 3.40 -10.48
N ARG A 70 1.65 3.61 -10.97
CA ARG A 70 1.37 3.95 -12.37
C ARG A 70 1.96 5.30 -12.76
N ASP A 71 1.81 6.31 -11.91
CA ASP A 71 2.26 7.67 -12.21
C ASP A 71 3.78 7.81 -12.23
N ARG A 72 4.50 6.96 -11.48
CA ARG A 72 5.92 7.21 -11.17
C ARG A 72 6.89 6.12 -11.60
N PHE A 73 6.44 4.87 -11.73
CA PHE A 73 7.36 3.73 -11.80
C PHE A 73 7.03 2.73 -12.90
N PHE A 74 5.76 2.54 -13.23
CA PHE A 74 5.30 1.48 -14.13
C PHE A 74 4.16 1.96 -15.03
N ASP A 75 3.95 1.28 -16.16
CA ASP A 75 2.73 1.48 -16.93
C ASP A 75 1.52 0.81 -16.26
N ALA A 76 0.31 1.14 -16.73
CA ALA A 76 -0.93 0.64 -16.16
C ALA A 76 -1.05 -0.90 -16.23
N ARG A 77 -0.50 -1.52 -17.28
CA ARG A 77 -0.56 -2.98 -17.46
C ARG A 77 0.33 -3.68 -16.45
N THR A 78 1.54 -3.17 -16.23
CA THR A 78 2.45 -3.69 -15.20
C THR A 78 1.84 -3.53 -13.81
N VAL A 79 1.24 -2.38 -13.46
CA VAL A 79 0.58 -2.24 -12.14
C VAL A 79 -0.59 -3.21 -11.97
N ALA A 80 -1.41 -3.40 -13.01
CA ALA A 80 -2.48 -4.39 -12.99
C ALA A 80 -1.96 -5.82 -12.82
N ALA A 81 -0.81 -6.15 -13.44
CA ALA A 81 -0.14 -7.43 -13.25
C ALA A 81 0.41 -7.56 -11.81
N ILE A 82 1.05 -6.54 -11.24
CA ILE A 82 1.50 -6.56 -9.84
C ILE A 82 0.32 -6.84 -8.89
N ALA A 83 -0.85 -6.26 -9.17
CA ALA A 83 -2.04 -6.46 -8.35
C ALA A 83 -2.69 -7.84 -8.50
N SER A 84 -2.44 -8.58 -9.59
CA SER A 84 -3.11 -9.85 -9.90
C SER A 84 -2.17 -11.06 -9.91
N ASP A 85 -1.02 -10.96 -10.57
CA ASP A 85 0.06 -11.95 -10.66
C ASP A 85 1.42 -11.22 -10.75
N HIS A 86 1.97 -10.84 -9.59
CA HIS A 86 3.21 -10.06 -9.51
C HIS A 86 4.45 -10.83 -9.97
N GLY A 87 4.42 -12.17 -9.95
CA GLY A 87 5.49 -13.01 -10.47
C GLY A 87 5.68 -12.87 -11.98
N ALA A 88 4.59 -12.61 -12.71
CA ALA A 88 4.59 -12.38 -14.16
C ALA A 88 4.70 -10.88 -14.54
N ALA A 89 4.78 -9.97 -13.58
CA ALA A 89 4.70 -8.52 -13.82
C ALA A 89 6.00 -7.86 -14.31
N GLY A 90 7.07 -8.64 -14.51
CA GLY A 90 8.38 -8.11 -14.92
C GLY A 90 9.13 -7.37 -13.79
N LEU A 91 8.77 -7.65 -12.53
CA LEU A 91 9.50 -7.20 -11.36
C LEU A 91 10.86 -7.90 -11.26
N SER A 92 11.84 -7.23 -10.65
CA SER A 92 13.09 -7.89 -10.28
C SER A 92 12.85 -8.97 -9.21
N PRO A 93 13.71 -9.99 -9.07
CA PRO A 93 13.58 -11.00 -8.02
C PRO A 93 13.48 -10.40 -6.61
N GLN A 94 14.23 -9.31 -6.35
CA GLN A 94 14.17 -8.57 -5.09
C GLN A 94 12.79 -7.96 -4.85
N GLU A 95 12.18 -7.35 -5.87
CA GLU A 95 10.84 -6.74 -5.76
C GLU A 95 9.74 -7.78 -5.59
N VAL A 96 9.84 -8.92 -6.26
CA VAL A 96 8.92 -10.06 -6.06
C VAL A 96 8.97 -10.53 -4.61
N ALA A 97 10.17 -10.73 -4.06
CA ALA A 97 10.34 -11.13 -2.66
C ALA A 97 9.77 -10.10 -1.68
N VAL A 98 9.91 -8.79 -1.95
CA VAL A 98 9.30 -7.72 -1.14
C VAL A 98 7.77 -7.80 -1.18
N VAL A 99 7.18 -8.00 -2.37
CA VAL A 99 5.72 -8.11 -2.54
C VAL A 99 5.18 -9.33 -1.80
N ASP A 100 5.83 -10.49 -1.96
CA ASP A 100 5.45 -11.73 -1.27
C ASP A 100 5.51 -11.58 0.25
N PHE A 101 6.63 -11.06 0.76
CA PHE A 101 6.84 -10.89 2.19
C PHE A 101 5.85 -9.89 2.81
N ALA A 102 5.64 -8.73 2.17
CA ALA A 102 4.70 -7.73 2.66
C ALA A 102 3.25 -8.25 2.67
N GLY A 103 2.86 -8.99 1.62
CA GLY A 103 1.55 -9.66 1.57
C GLY A 103 1.39 -10.69 2.69
N LYS A 104 2.41 -11.52 2.93
CA LYS A 104 2.42 -12.52 4.01
C LYS A 104 2.30 -11.87 5.40
N VAL A 105 3.09 -10.82 5.67
CA VAL A 105 3.02 -10.06 6.93
C VAL A 105 1.62 -9.50 7.16
N ALA A 106 1.01 -8.93 6.12
CA ALA A 106 -0.32 -8.33 6.23
C ALA A 106 -1.43 -9.37 6.41
N ALA A 107 -1.29 -10.56 5.80
CA ALA A 107 -2.25 -11.65 5.93
C ALA A 107 -2.16 -12.36 7.29
N ASP A 108 -0.95 -12.74 7.69
CA ASP A 108 -0.68 -13.41 8.98
C ASP A 108 0.82 -13.28 9.33
N ALA A 109 1.16 -12.23 10.08
CA ALA A 109 2.52 -12.02 10.56
C ALA A 109 3.06 -13.17 11.44
N SER A 110 2.20 -13.98 12.06
CA SER A 110 2.64 -15.13 12.86
C SER A 110 3.13 -16.31 12.01
N SER A 111 2.78 -16.33 10.73
CA SER A 111 3.25 -17.32 9.76
C SER A 111 4.63 -17.02 9.17
N VAL A 112 5.19 -15.84 9.45
CA VAL A 112 6.52 -15.45 8.97
C VAL A 112 7.59 -16.29 9.65
N THR A 113 8.52 -16.81 8.86
CA THR A 113 9.61 -17.68 9.28
C THR A 113 10.96 -17.04 8.98
N GLU A 114 12.03 -17.56 9.59
CA GLU A 114 13.39 -17.13 9.27
C GLU A 114 13.75 -17.36 7.79
N ALA A 115 13.17 -18.38 7.14
CA ALA A 115 13.40 -18.63 5.72
C ALA A 115 12.84 -17.50 4.83
N ASP A 116 11.71 -16.89 5.21
CA ASP A 116 11.15 -15.75 4.47
C ASP A 116 12.08 -14.52 4.59
N VAL A 117 12.63 -14.28 5.79
CA VAL A 117 13.57 -13.19 6.07
C VAL A 117 14.90 -13.44 5.35
N ALA A 118 15.43 -14.67 5.40
CA ALA A 118 16.63 -15.06 4.69
C ALA A 118 16.50 -14.88 3.17
N GLY A 119 15.33 -15.21 2.59
CA GLY A 119 15.07 -14.99 1.18
C GLY A 119 15.20 -13.52 0.75
N LEU A 120 14.79 -12.57 1.60
CA LEU A 120 15.02 -11.15 1.33
C LEU A 120 16.50 -10.77 1.38
N ARG A 121 17.26 -11.34 2.33
CA ARG A 121 18.71 -11.13 2.43
C ARG A 121 19.46 -11.71 1.23
N ASP A 122 19.04 -12.88 0.75
CA ASP A 122 19.59 -13.51 -0.47
C ASP A 122 19.36 -12.65 -1.72
N HIS A 123 18.33 -11.81 -1.69
CA HIS A 123 18.07 -10.79 -2.71
C HIS A 123 18.69 -9.43 -2.41
N GLY A 124 19.57 -9.35 -1.40
CA GLY A 124 20.42 -8.19 -1.13
C GLY A 124 19.80 -7.10 -0.27
N LEU A 125 18.69 -7.36 0.44
CA LEU A 125 18.21 -6.44 1.47
C LEU A 125 18.99 -6.64 2.78
N ASP A 126 19.31 -5.53 3.45
CA ASP A 126 19.77 -5.59 4.84
C ASP A 126 18.60 -5.67 5.85
N ASP A 127 18.92 -5.94 7.12
CA ASP A 127 17.91 -6.06 8.19
C ASP A 127 17.09 -4.78 8.41
N THR A 128 17.68 -3.61 8.13
CA THR A 128 16.97 -2.32 8.23
C THR A 128 15.94 -2.21 7.11
N GLU A 129 16.32 -2.53 5.88
CA GLU A 129 15.42 -2.52 4.73
C GLU A 129 14.29 -3.55 4.88
N ILE A 130 14.60 -4.75 5.38
CA ILE A 130 13.59 -5.77 5.67
C ILE A 130 12.60 -5.26 6.73
N PHE A 131 13.10 -4.65 7.80
CA PHE A 131 12.23 -4.09 8.83
C PHE A 131 11.35 -2.97 8.29
N GLN A 132 11.82 -2.16 7.33
CA GLN A 132 10.97 -1.15 6.68
C GLN A 132 9.83 -1.76 5.86
N VAL A 133 10.04 -2.93 5.23
CA VAL A 133 8.96 -3.67 4.57
C VAL A 133 7.91 -4.14 5.59
N VAL A 134 8.34 -4.62 6.76
CA VAL A 134 7.44 -4.97 7.87
C VAL A 134 6.63 -3.75 8.31
N LEU A 135 7.29 -2.60 8.52
CA LEU A 135 6.63 -1.36 8.92
C LEU A 135 5.62 -0.87 7.88
N ALA A 136 5.95 -0.94 6.59
CA ALA A 136 5.03 -0.57 5.52
C ALA A 136 3.77 -1.46 5.49
N ALA A 137 3.95 -2.79 5.64
CA ALA A 137 2.84 -3.74 5.73
C ALA A 137 1.99 -3.50 6.98
N ALA A 138 2.60 -3.34 8.16
CA ALA A 138 1.91 -3.08 9.42
C ALA A 138 1.14 -1.74 9.40
N ALA A 139 1.74 -0.70 8.81
CA ALA A 139 1.09 0.58 8.58
C ALA A 139 -0.19 0.38 7.74
N ARG A 140 -0.12 -0.47 6.70
CA ARG A 140 -1.33 -0.82 5.93
C ARG A 140 -2.34 -1.63 6.71
N CYS A 141 -1.93 -2.55 7.58
CA CYS A 141 -2.86 -3.24 8.47
C CYS A 141 -3.67 -2.25 9.29
N PHE A 142 -3.05 -1.23 9.88
CA PHE A 142 -3.78 -0.17 10.60
C PHE A 142 -4.73 0.59 9.67
N PHE A 143 -4.20 1.23 8.63
CA PHE A 143 -4.98 2.20 7.86
C PHE A 143 -6.09 1.52 7.05
N SER A 144 -5.78 0.40 6.40
CA SER A 144 -6.76 -0.35 5.60
C SER A 144 -7.87 -0.91 6.47
N THR A 145 -7.54 -1.45 7.66
CA THR A 145 -8.55 -1.98 8.58
C THR A 145 -9.48 -0.88 9.06
N VAL A 146 -8.95 0.28 9.44
CA VAL A 146 -9.77 1.43 9.87
C VAL A 146 -10.73 1.85 8.77
N LEU A 147 -10.24 2.01 7.53
CA LEU A 147 -11.08 2.43 6.41
C LEU A 147 -12.15 1.39 6.07
N SER A 148 -11.77 0.11 5.96
CA SER A 148 -12.70 -0.97 5.66
C SER A 148 -13.76 -1.12 6.75
N ALA A 149 -13.36 -1.14 8.02
CA ALA A 149 -14.28 -1.29 9.15
C ALA A 149 -15.22 -0.08 9.32
N ALA A 150 -14.77 1.12 8.95
CA ALA A 150 -15.60 2.33 8.93
C ALA A 150 -16.49 2.45 7.68
N GLY A 151 -16.41 1.52 6.73
CA GLY A 151 -17.20 1.53 5.48
C GLY A 151 -16.76 2.59 4.46
N ALA A 152 -15.51 3.07 4.56
CA ALA A 152 -14.99 4.11 3.68
C ALA A 152 -14.93 3.63 2.22
N GLN A 153 -15.64 4.33 1.34
CA GLN A 153 -15.54 4.08 -0.09
C GLN A 153 -14.34 4.83 -0.69
N PRO A 154 -13.63 4.24 -1.67
CA PRO A 154 -12.62 4.95 -2.44
C PRO A 154 -13.16 6.26 -3.00
N ASP A 155 -12.29 7.25 -3.14
CA ASP A 155 -12.67 8.56 -3.67
C ASP A 155 -13.08 8.43 -5.15
N PRO A 156 -14.18 9.08 -5.60
CA PRO A 156 -14.62 9.02 -7.00
C PRO A 156 -13.58 9.58 -7.98
N GLN A 157 -12.63 10.41 -7.50
CA GLN A 157 -11.51 10.92 -8.28
C GLN A 157 -10.62 9.81 -8.86
N TYR A 158 -10.62 8.60 -8.28
CA TYR A 158 -9.93 7.45 -8.87
C TYR A 158 -10.60 6.95 -10.15
N ASP A 159 -11.90 7.19 -10.36
CA ASP A 159 -12.61 6.77 -11.56
C ASP A 159 -12.13 7.54 -12.80
N ASP A 160 -11.82 8.83 -12.61
CA ASP A 160 -11.28 9.71 -13.66
C ASP A 160 -9.76 9.56 -13.82
N ALA A 161 -9.05 9.27 -12.73
CA ALA A 161 -7.58 9.27 -12.73
C ALA A 161 -6.95 7.97 -13.23
N LEU A 162 -7.70 6.86 -13.26
CA LEU A 162 -7.21 5.52 -13.59
C LEU A 162 -8.04 4.89 -14.71
N ASP A 163 -7.35 4.24 -15.63
CA ASP A 163 -7.98 3.47 -16.71
C ASP A 163 -8.89 2.38 -16.15
N PRO A 164 -10.02 2.05 -16.81
CA PRO A 164 -10.99 1.09 -16.29
C PRO A 164 -10.41 -0.28 -15.93
N GLU A 165 -9.51 -0.80 -16.76
CA GLU A 165 -8.87 -2.11 -16.53
C GLU A 165 -7.97 -2.09 -15.28
N LEU A 166 -7.14 -1.04 -15.13
CA LEU A 166 -6.29 -0.88 -13.96
C LEU A 166 -7.13 -0.69 -12.69
N ARG A 167 -8.19 0.11 -12.77
CA ARG A 167 -9.11 0.31 -11.65
C ARG A 167 -9.75 -1.00 -11.20
N GLN A 168 -10.16 -1.83 -12.15
CA GLN A 168 -10.73 -3.15 -11.86
C GLN A 168 -9.70 -4.06 -11.18
N ALA A 169 -8.44 -4.05 -11.65
CA ALA A 169 -7.37 -4.85 -11.05
C ALA A 169 -7.01 -4.41 -9.62
N LEU A 170 -7.23 -3.13 -9.28
CA LEU A 170 -6.93 -2.55 -7.96
C LEU A 170 -8.12 -2.54 -6.99
N ARG A 171 -9.29 -3.00 -7.43
CA ARG A 171 -10.45 -3.23 -6.55
C ARG A 171 -10.34 -4.64 -5.98
N PHE A 172 -10.14 -4.70 -4.67
CA PHE A 172 -10.00 -5.94 -3.93
C PHE A 172 -11.26 -6.18 -3.08
N GLY A 173 -11.81 -7.38 -3.20
CA GLY A 173 -13.07 -7.76 -2.58
C GLY A 173 -14.28 -7.26 -3.37
N ASP A 174 -15.23 -8.17 -3.60
CA ASP A 174 -16.45 -7.95 -4.39
C ASP A 174 -17.39 -6.88 -3.81
#